data_AF-A0A7W7SUF3-F1
#
_entry.id   AF-A0A7W7SUF3-F1
#
_cell.length_a   1.000
_cell.length_b   1.000
_cell.length_c   1.000
_cell.angle_alpha   90.00
_cell.angle_beta   90.00
_cell.angle_gamma   90.00
#
_symmetry.space_group_name_H-M   'P 1'
#
loop_
_entity.id
_entity.type
_entity.pdbx_description
1 polymer ?
#
loop_
_entity_poly.entity_id
_entity_poly.type
_entity_poly.pdbx_seq_one_letter_code
_entity_poly.pdbx_strand_id
1 'polypeptide(L)'
;MTVIVVAAAAVVSPTQASAAPAPDAPAGTRWLEAFSPDGTISQVAAPAEAAPTTTAGVTAAPPPATVTALQQTGSTADRFDLVFVGDGYTSSQLALYHQHVAEKWATLTTIAPYSTYKNYFNVWMVDVVSAESGVDNDPNQGVNKNTALGMYFWCSGTERLLCLNESTAKSYAANAPAVDMIVAIGNSTKYGGAGYSSMATASGGNAQSGQIVQHELGHSIGGLADEYDTPYNRYSGAEPSAPNVTRYTASQLTSRKTKWYGLLGQSTPDGGVIGAYEGAYTYKYGIYRPSENSLMRSLGKPFNTIGLTVMTQKLLAKINLNAPPTFVTSQETGG
;
A
#
# COMPACT_ATOMS: atom_id res chain seq x y z
N MET A 1 45.19 37.15 -16.62
CA MET A 1 44.85 35.74 -16.34
C MET A 1 44.00 35.72 -15.08
N THR A 2 42.68 35.63 -15.24
CA THR A 2 41.72 35.65 -14.13
C THR A 2 41.24 34.23 -13.91
N VAL A 3 41.58 33.65 -12.76
CA VAL A 3 41.18 32.29 -12.40
C VAL A 3 39.75 32.33 -11.87
N ILE A 4 38.80 31.76 -12.62
CA ILE A 4 37.43 31.53 -12.19
C ILE A 4 37.43 30.24 -11.36
N VAL A 5 37.18 30.36 -10.06
CA VAL A 5 36.97 29.20 -9.17
C VAL A 5 35.53 28.75 -9.31
N VAL A 6 35.32 27.59 -9.95
CA VAL A 6 34.01 26.94 -10.02
C VAL A 6 33.80 26.20 -8.69
N ALA A 7 32.90 26.72 -7.85
CA ALA A 7 32.46 26.01 -6.66
C ALA A 7 31.49 24.89 -7.08
N ALA A 8 31.93 23.64 -6.98
CA ALA A 8 31.05 22.49 -7.12
C ALA A 8 30.11 22.43 -5.92
N ALA A 9 28.83 22.75 -6.13
CA ALA A 9 27.78 22.50 -5.15
C ALA A 9 27.56 20.99 -5.06
N ALA A 10 27.98 20.39 -3.93
CA ALA A 10 27.67 19.01 -3.62
C ALA A 10 26.14 18.89 -3.44
N VAL A 11 25.49 18.16 -4.34
CA VAL A 11 24.09 17.77 -4.19
C VAL A 11 24.03 16.75 -3.05
N VAL A 12 23.61 17.21 -1.87
CA VAL A 12 23.33 16.32 -0.75
C VAL A 12 21.98 15.65 -1.05
N SER A 13 22.02 14.40 -1.49
CA SER A 13 20.82 13.56 -1.55
C SER A 13 20.17 13.53 -0.17
N PRO A 14 18.85 13.77 -0.03
CA PRO A 14 18.19 13.60 1.25
C PRO A 14 18.25 12.12 1.62
N THR A 15 19.03 11.81 2.65
CA THR A 15 18.97 10.52 3.31
C THR A 15 17.57 10.39 3.90
N GLN A 16 16.79 9.42 3.41
CA GLN A 16 15.57 9.02 4.10
C GLN A 16 15.99 8.53 5.48
N ALA A 17 15.73 9.35 6.50
CA ALA A 17 15.97 8.98 7.88
C ALA A 17 14.92 7.92 8.27
N SER A 18 15.38 6.68 8.34
CA SER A 18 14.62 5.54 8.84
C SER A 18 14.14 5.85 10.26
N ALA A 19 12.82 5.73 10.48
CA ALA A 19 12.25 5.70 11.81
C ALA A 19 12.89 4.54 12.61
N ALA A 20 12.96 4.63 13.95
CA ALA A 20 13.29 3.43 14.72
C ALA A 20 12.18 2.40 14.45
N PRO A 21 12.49 1.28 13.77
CA PRO A 21 11.46 0.39 13.27
C PRO A 21 10.74 -0.28 14.46
N ALA A 22 9.55 -0.81 14.22
CA ALA A 22 9.06 -1.94 15.02
C ALA A 22 10.22 -2.93 15.20
N PRO A 23 10.35 -3.63 16.35
CA PRO A 23 11.45 -4.56 16.53
C PRO A 23 11.49 -5.51 15.34
N ASP A 24 12.71 -5.77 14.85
CA ASP A 24 12.92 -6.58 13.68
C ASP A 24 12.08 -7.85 13.78
N ALA A 25 11.45 -8.23 12.67
CA ALA A 25 10.74 -9.49 12.60
C ALA A 25 11.70 -10.61 13.02
N PRO A 26 11.21 -11.68 13.70
CA PRO A 26 12.04 -12.82 14.04
C PRO A 26 12.89 -13.29 12.86
N ALA A 27 14.11 -13.79 13.12
CA ALA A 27 15.03 -14.19 12.06
C ALA A 27 14.37 -15.14 11.04
N GLY A 28 14.50 -14.84 9.75
CA GLY A 28 13.85 -15.58 8.68
C GLY A 28 12.38 -15.24 8.43
N THR A 29 11.85 -14.22 9.11
CA THR A 29 10.47 -13.73 8.92
C THR A 29 10.44 -12.24 8.55
N ARG A 30 9.27 -11.79 8.10
CA ARG A 30 8.91 -10.39 7.87
C ARG A 30 7.58 -10.10 8.54
N TRP A 31 7.35 -8.85 8.96
CA TRP A 31 6.03 -8.42 9.40
C TRP A 31 5.13 -8.23 8.20
N LEU A 32 3.94 -8.83 8.26
CA LEU A 32 2.84 -8.57 7.35
C LEU A 32 1.65 -8.04 8.14
N GLU A 33 0.92 -7.12 7.53
CA GLU A 33 -0.33 -6.67 8.10
C GLU A 33 -1.45 -7.62 7.75
N ALA A 34 -2.29 -7.88 8.74
CA ALA A 34 -3.31 -8.88 8.68
C ALA A 34 -4.63 -8.22 9.07
N PHE A 35 -5.58 -8.19 8.14
CA PHE A 35 -6.83 -7.43 8.25
C PHE A 35 -8.00 -8.34 8.64
N SER A 36 -8.71 -8.03 9.72
CA SER A 36 -9.91 -8.75 10.16
C SER A 36 -11.19 -8.20 9.54
N PRO A 37 -12.25 -9.03 9.34
CA PRO A 37 -13.52 -8.57 8.79
C PRO A 37 -14.22 -7.47 9.59
N ASP A 38 -13.93 -7.36 10.89
CA ASP A 38 -14.42 -6.30 11.78
C ASP A 38 -13.63 -4.98 11.64
N GLY A 39 -12.63 -4.96 10.77
CA GLY A 39 -11.75 -3.83 10.49
C GLY A 39 -10.52 -3.75 11.38
N THR A 40 -10.34 -4.66 12.35
CA THR A 40 -9.13 -4.70 13.17
C THR A 40 -7.91 -5.08 12.34
N ILE A 41 -6.79 -4.40 12.58
CA ILE A 41 -5.51 -4.63 11.89
C ILE A 41 -4.48 -5.11 12.91
N SER A 42 -3.66 -6.07 12.53
CA SER A 42 -2.62 -6.67 13.39
C SER A 42 -1.42 -7.08 12.57
N GLN A 43 -0.22 -7.02 13.16
CA GLN A 43 0.98 -7.57 12.52
C GLN A 43 1.13 -9.07 12.80
N VAL A 44 1.49 -9.82 11.76
CA VAL A 44 1.80 -11.25 11.81
C VAL A 44 3.20 -11.47 11.24
N ALA A 45 4.04 -12.19 11.96
CA ALA A 45 5.34 -12.60 11.46
C ALA A 45 5.14 -13.75 10.44
N ALA A 46 5.50 -13.50 9.19
CA ALA A 46 5.41 -14.47 8.10
C ALA A 46 6.80 -14.84 7.57
N PRO A 47 7.01 -16.08 7.09
CA PRO A 47 8.28 -16.45 6.46
C PRO A 47 8.68 -15.40 5.41
N ALA A 48 9.89 -14.87 5.54
CA ALA A 48 10.44 -14.00 4.53
C ALA A 48 10.77 -14.86 3.30
N GLU A 49 10.47 -14.34 2.10
CA GLU A 49 10.97 -14.97 0.89
C GLU A 49 12.49 -14.91 0.91
N ALA A 50 13.15 -16.04 0.62
CA ALA A 50 14.60 -16.05 0.54
C ALA A 50 15.05 -15.01 -0.48
N ALA A 51 16.03 -14.18 -0.11
CA ALA A 51 16.63 -13.27 -1.06
C ALA A 51 17.15 -14.10 -2.25
N PRO A 52 16.85 -13.71 -3.51
CA PRO A 52 17.38 -14.42 -4.65
C PRO A 52 18.91 -14.46 -4.53
N THR A 53 19.49 -15.66 -4.61
CA THR A 53 20.94 -15.84 -4.66
C THR A 53 21.43 -15.13 -5.91
N THR A 54 21.97 -13.93 -5.74
CA THR A 54 22.52 -13.14 -6.84
C THR A 54 23.81 -13.79 -7.31
N THR A 55 23.71 -14.77 -8.21
CA THR A 55 24.77 -14.96 -9.20
C THR A 55 24.78 -13.69 -10.04
N ALA A 56 25.81 -12.87 -9.84
CA ALA A 56 26.00 -11.60 -10.55
C ALA A 56 25.83 -11.82 -12.07
N GLY A 57 24.82 -11.18 -12.67
CA GLY A 57 24.75 -10.99 -14.13
C GLY A 57 23.57 -11.56 -14.90
N VAL A 58 22.57 -12.21 -14.28
CA VAL A 58 21.34 -12.63 -15.01
C VAL A 58 20.09 -12.20 -14.24
N THR A 59 19.65 -10.97 -14.43
CA THR A 59 18.24 -10.64 -14.22
C THR A 59 17.46 -11.27 -15.36
N ALA A 60 16.78 -12.38 -15.10
CA ALA A 60 15.85 -12.95 -16.07
C ALA A 60 14.79 -11.89 -16.42
N ALA A 61 14.51 -11.72 -17.72
CA ALA A 61 13.42 -10.85 -18.16
C ALA A 61 12.10 -11.33 -17.53
N PRO A 62 11.19 -10.41 -17.18
CA PRO A 62 9.91 -10.82 -16.62
C PRO A 62 9.17 -11.72 -17.60
N PRO A 63 8.40 -12.72 -17.11
CA PRO A 63 7.55 -13.49 -17.99
C PRO A 63 6.64 -12.53 -18.77
N PRO A 64 6.55 -12.65 -20.10
CA PRO A 64 5.75 -11.75 -20.90
C PRO A 64 4.28 -11.90 -20.50
N ALA A 65 3.63 -10.78 -20.21
CA ALA A 65 2.21 -10.72 -19.86
C ALA A 65 1.54 -9.56 -20.59
N THR A 66 0.29 -9.76 -21.00
CA THR A 66 -0.53 -8.68 -21.56
C THR A 66 -0.82 -7.65 -20.48
N VAL A 67 -0.66 -6.36 -20.80
CA VAL A 67 -1.00 -5.26 -19.91
C VAL A 67 -2.14 -4.45 -20.53
N THR A 68 -3.22 -4.31 -19.77
CA THR A 68 -4.39 -3.52 -20.15
C THR A 68 -4.58 -2.38 -19.15
N ALA A 69 -4.82 -1.16 -19.63
CA ALA A 69 -5.20 -0.06 -18.74
C ALA A 69 -6.68 -0.18 -18.39
N LEU A 70 -7.01 -0.26 -17.10
CA LEU A 70 -8.37 0.08 -16.64
C LEU A 70 -8.60 1.59 -16.78
N GLN A 71 -7.55 2.36 -16.50
CA GLN A 71 -7.53 3.81 -16.64
C GLN A 71 -6.10 4.27 -16.94
N GLN A 72 -5.92 5.11 -17.95
CA GLN A 72 -4.68 5.84 -18.19
C GLN A 72 -5.00 7.32 -18.37
N THR A 73 -4.57 8.16 -17.44
CA THR A 73 -4.98 9.58 -17.36
C THR A 73 -3.82 10.55 -17.62
N GLY A 74 -2.62 10.04 -17.87
CA GLY A 74 -1.44 10.83 -18.18
C GLY A 74 -0.15 10.02 -18.19
N SER A 75 0.96 10.73 -18.31
CA SER A 75 2.32 10.17 -18.22
C SER A 75 2.58 9.56 -16.84
N THR A 76 3.35 8.48 -16.80
CA THR A 76 3.83 7.83 -15.55
C THR A 76 4.69 8.76 -14.68
N ALA A 77 5.26 9.81 -15.29
CA ALA A 77 5.98 10.85 -14.56
C ALA A 77 5.05 11.72 -13.69
N ASP A 78 3.78 11.85 -14.07
CA ASP A 78 2.79 12.77 -13.46
C ASP A 78 1.58 12.04 -12.86
N ARG A 79 1.59 10.71 -12.83
CA ARG A 79 0.49 9.85 -12.37
C ARG A 79 1.02 8.79 -11.44
N PHE A 80 0.23 8.43 -10.43
CA PHE A 80 0.52 7.27 -9.61
C PHE A 80 0.14 5.99 -10.37
N ASP A 81 1.10 5.14 -10.66
CA ASP A 81 0.91 3.90 -11.41
C ASP A 81 0.61 2.74 -10.45
N LEU A 82 -0.69 2.41 -10.32
CA LEU A 82 -1.19 1.31 -9.52
C LEU A 82 -1.31 0.06 -10.41
N VAL A 83 -0.53 -0.97 -10.10
CA VAL A 83 -0.41 -2.17 -10.94
C VAL A 83 -1.07 -3.36 -10.25
N PHE A 84 -2.09 -3.90 -10.89
CA PHE A 84 -2.76 -5.12 -10.47
C PHE A 84 -2.15 -6.32 -11.18
N VAL A 85 -1.91 -7.40 -10.41
CA VAL A 85 -1.51 -8.72 -10.91
C VAL A 85 -2.49 -9.77 -10.37
N GLY A 86 -2.97 -10.67 -11.21
CA GLY A 86 -3.90 -11.72 -10.79
C GLY A 86 -3.19 -13.01 -10.37
N ASP A 87 -3.83 -13.80 -9.53
CA ASP A 87 -3.49 -15.21 -9.34
C ASP A 87 -4.73 -16.10 -9.22
N GLY A 88 -4.60 -17.34 -9.69
CA GLY A 88 -5.68 -18.30 -9.70
C GLY A 88 -6.74 -18.04 -10.77
N TYR A 89 -6.45 -17.19 -11.76
CA TYR A 89 -7.31 -16.98 -12.93
C TYR A 89 -6.73 -17.72 -14.12
N THR A 90 -7.49 -18.66 -14.68
CA THR A 90 -7.11 -19.31 -15.94
C THR A 90 -7.31 -18.35 -17.12
N SER A 91 -6.84 -18.74 -18.30
CA SER A 91 -7.01 -17.92 -19.53
C SER A 91 -8.48 -17.60 -19.84
N SER A 92 -9.41 -18.51 -19.51
CA SER A 92 -10.85 -18.28 -19.69
C SER A 92 -11.48 -17.39 -18.59
N GLN A 93 -10.73 -17.06 -17.54
CA GLN A 93 -11.19 -16.26 -16.40
C GLN A 93 -10.55 -14.86 -16.36
N LEU A 94 -9.77 -14.45 -17.37
CA LEU A 94 -9.17 -13.11 -17.39
C LEU A 94 -10.22 -11.98 -17.38
N ALA A 95 -11.39 -12.20 -18.00
CA ALA A 95 -12.51 -11.26 -17.90
C ALA A 95 -13.03 -11.10 -16.45
N LEU A 96 -13.05 -12.19 -15.67
CA LEU A 96 -13.39 -12.15 -14.25
C LEU A 96 -12.32 -11.42 -13.43
N TYR A 97 -11.05 -11.63 -13.74
CA TYR A 97 -9.95 -10.87 -13.13
C TYR A 97 -10.10 -9.37 -13.37
N HIS A 98 -10.34 -8.94 -14.61
CA HIS A 98 -10.55 -7.52 -14.94
C HIS A 98 -11.75 -6.94 -14.19
N GLN A 99 -12.85 -7.70 -14.10
CA GLN A 99 -14.00 -7.32 -13.29
C GLN A 99 -13.62 -7.10 -11.82
N HIS A 100 -12.92 -8.06 -11.20
CA HIS A 100 -12.48 -7.93 -9.81
C HIS A 100 -11.57 -6.72 -9.62
N VAL A 101 -10.63 -6.44 -10.54
CA VAL A 101 -9.79 -5.22 -10.46
C VAL A 101 -10.65 -3.96 -10.53
N ALA A 102 -11.62 -3.90 -11.46
CA ALA A 102 -12.53 -2.76 -11.58
C ALA A 102 -13.33 -2.53 -10.28
N GLU A 103 -13.80 -3.60 -9.64
CA GLU A 103 -14.48 -3.53 -8.35
C GLU A 103 -13.56 -3.04 -7.21
N LYS A 104 -12.30 -3.48 -7.18
CA LYS A 104 -11.32 -2.99 -6.19
C LYS A 104 -10.99 -1.52 -6.41
N TRP A 105 -10.82 -1.10 -7.65
CA TRP A 105 -10.63 0.31 -8.00
C TRP A 105 -11.85 1.17 -7.62
N ALA A 106 -13.06 0.67 -7.88
CA ALA A 106 -14.29 1.33 -7.47
C ALA A 106 -14.36 1.50 -5.95
N THR A 107 -14.08 0.44 -5.18
CA THR A 107 -14.00 0.52 -3.71
C THR A 107 -12.94 1.51 -3.25
N LEU A 108 -11.72 1.43 -3.79
CA LEU A 108 -10.61 2.31 -3.44
C LEU A 108 -11.00 3.78 -3.54
N THR A 109 -11.66 4.15 -4.64
CA THR A 109 -12.03 5.52 -4.97
C THR A 109 -13.31 6.01 -4.30
N THR A 110 -13.85 5.28 -3.31
CA THR A 110 -15.01 5.74 -2.51
C THR A 110 -14.64 6.72 -1.40
N ILE A 111 -13.39 6.74 -0.94
CA ILE A 111 -12.96 7.58 0.19
C ILE A 111 -12.05 8.71 -0.25
N ALA A 112 -12.05 9.82 0.50
CA ALA A 112 -11.05 10.87 0.32
C ALA A 112 -9.67 10.38 0.82
N PRO A 113 -8.56 10.79 0.18
CA PRO A 113 -8.51 11.70 -0.97
C PRO A 113 -8.71 10.99 -2.33
N TYR A 114 -8.68 9.66 -2.37
CA TYR A 114 -8.72 8.89 -3.63
C TYR A 114 -9.93 9.24 -4.52
N SER A 115 -11.11 9.45 -3.94
CA SER A 115 -12.32 9.85 -4.67
C SER A 115 -12.16 11.15 -5.46
N THR A 116 -11.42 12.11 -4.91
CA THR A 116 -11.15 13.43 -5.51
C THR A 116 -10.01 13.34 -6.53
N TYR A 117 -8.98 12.56 -6.22
CA TYR A 117 -7.75 12.50 -7.00
C TYR A 117 -7.66 11.26 -7.92
N LYS A 118 -8.76 10.52 -8.13
CA LYS A 118 -8.78 9.31 -8.96
C LYS A 118 -8.22 9.51 -10.37
N ASN A 119 -8.36 10.71 -10.95
CA ASN A 119 -7.82 11.06 -12.27
C ASN A 119 -6.30 11.33 -12.28
N TYR A 120 -5.63 11.17 -11.16
CA TYR A 120 -4.17 11.25 -11.03
C TYR A 120 -3.52 9.88 -10.86
N PHE A 121 -4.27 8.82 -11.08
CA PHE A 121 -3.79 7.46 -11.14
C PHE A 121 -3.81 6.95 -12.58
N ASN A 122 -2.80 6.17 -12.93
CA ASN A 122 -2.91 5.16 -13.96
C ASN A 122 -3.17 3.81 -13.26
N VAL A 123 -4.09 3.03 -13.80
CA VAL A 123 -4.47 1.73 -13.24
C VAL A 123 -4.24 0.66 -14.30
N TRP A 124 -3.23 -0.16 -14.05
CA TRP A 124 -2.77 -1.20 -14.97
C TRP A 124 -3.19 -2.57 -14.49
N MET A 125 -3.72 -3.38 -15.39
CA MET A 125 -4.06 -4.78 -15.17
C MET A 125 -3.06 -5.64 -15.95
N VAL A 126 -2.29 -6.45 -15.25
CA VAL A 126 -1.39 -7.43 -15.86
C VAL A 126 -2.06 -8.79 -15.88
N ASP A 127 -2.21 -9.37 -17.07
CA ASP A 127 -2.87 -10.65 -17.29
C ASP A 127 -1.91 -11.80 -16.99
N VAL A 128 -1.93 -12.24 -15.74
CA VAL A 128 -1.18 -13.40 -15.26
C VAL A 128 -2.09 -14.62 -15.35
N VAL A 129 -1.72 -15.59 -16.19
CA VAL A 129 -2.49 -16.82 -16.40
C VAL A 129 -2.00 -17.93 -15.47
N SER A 130 -2.89 -18.41 -14.60
CA SER A 130 -2.65 -19.57 -13.73
C SER A 130 -3.14 -20.86 -14.39
N ALA A 131 -2.49 -21.99 -14.09
CA ALA A 131 -2.86 -23.29 -14.64
C ALA A 131 -4.18 -23.81 -14.05
N GLU A 132 -4.45 -23.48 -12.79
CA GLU A 132 -5.69 -23.83 -12.10
C GLU A 132 -6.45 -22.60 -11.60
N SER A 133 -7.78 -22.75 -11.52
CA SER A 133 -8.67 -21.77 -10.91
C SER A 133 -8.63 -21.87 -9.38
N GLY A 134 -8.63 -20.72 -8.71
CA GLY A 134 -8.62 -20.61 -7.25
C GLY A 134 -7.22 -20.40 -6.68
N VAL A 135 -7.13 -20.34 -5.36
CA VAL A 135 -5.86 -20.20 -4.61
C VAL A 135 -5.74 -21.34 -3.58
N ASP A 136 -4.55 -21.54 -3.03
CA ASP A 136 -4.32 -22.57 -2.02
C ASP A 136 -5.12 -22.30 -0.75
N ASN A 137 -5.50 -23.39 -0.08
CA ASN A 137 -6.31 -23.41 1.14
C ASN A 137 -7.73 -22.83 0.94
N ASP A 138 -8.25 -22.84 -0.28
CA ASP A 138 -9.62 -22.44 -0.61
C ASP A 138 -10.34 -23.49 -1.49
N PRO A 139 -11.55 -23.97 -1.12
CA PRO A 139 -12.38 -23.56 0.02
C PRO A 139 -11.88 -24.00 1.40
N ASN A 140 -11.05 -25.05 1.48
CA ASN A 140 -10.60 -25.65 2.73
C ASN A 140 -9.07 -25.70 2.82
N GLN A 141 -8.55 -25.62 4.04
CA GLN A 141 -7.11 -25.83 4.29
C GLN A 141 -6.66 -27.22 3.82
N GLY A 142 -5.51 -27.29 3.15
CA GLY A 142 -4.97 -28.51 2.53
C GLY A 142 -5.30 -28.68 1.05
N VAL A 143 -6.11 -27.79 0.46
CA VAL A 143 -6.27 -27.70 -1.00
C VAL A 143 -5.05 -26.99 -1.58
N ASN A 144 -4.39 -27.62 -2.55
CA ASN A 144 -3.27 -27.04 -3.29
C ASN A 144 -3.67 -26.85 -4.76
N LYS A 145 -3.22 -25.76 -5.36
CA LYS A 145 -3.52 -25.27 -6.71
C LYS A 145 -2.23 -24.83 -7.38
N ASN A 146 -2.01 -25.30 -8.60
CA ASN A 146 -0.92 -24.83 -9.43
C ASN A 146 -1.24 -23.44 -10.01
N THR A 147 -0.74 -22.41 -9.36
CA THR A 147 -1.05 -21.01 -9.63
C THR A 147 0.22 -20.19 -9.86
N ALA A 148 0.12 -19.16 -10.70
CA ALA A 148 1.26 -18.41 -11.19
C ALA A 148 2.00 -17.62 -10.11
N LEU A 149 1.29 -17.04 -9.14
CA LEU A 149 1.90 -16.28 -8.03
C LEU A 149 1.98 -17.11 -6.73
N GLY A 150 1.41 -18.31 -6.71
CA GLY A 150 1.38 -19.19 -5.54
C GLY A 150 0.66 -18.54 -4.36
N MET A 151 -0.49 -17.91 -4.61
CA MET A 151 -1.28 -17.29 -3.54
C MET A 151 -1.90 -18.35 -2.63
N TYR A 152 -1.86 -18.12 -1.31
CA TYR A 152 -2.35 -19.06 -0.30
C TYR A 152 -2.89 -18.37 0.95
N PHE A 153 -4.03 -18.85 1.45
CA PHE A 153 -4.56 -18.48 2.77
C PHE A 153 -3.85 -19.26 3.90
N TRP A 154 -4.18 -18.95 5.16
CA TRP A 154 -3.55 -19.55 6.36
C TRP A 154 -2.04 -19.28 6.47
N CYS A 155 -1.54 -18.22 5.84
CA CYS A 155 -0.16 -17.80 6.01
C CYS A 155 0.12 -17.52 7.50
N SER A 156 1.18 -18.13 8.03
CA SER A 156 1.51 -18.13 9.47
C SER A 156 0.35 -18.53 10.40
N GLY A 157 -0.51 -19.45 9.94
CA GLY A 157 -1.65 -19.94 10.74
C GLY A 157 -2.81 -18.96 10.87
N THR A 158 -2.74 -17.79 10.23
CA THR A 158 -3.83 -16.81 10.21
C THR A 158 -4.69 -17.02 8.97
N GLU A 159 -5.91 -17.55 9.12
CA GLU A 159 -6.80 -17.94 8.01
C GLU A 159 -6.87 -16.89 6.90
N ARG A 160 -7.23 -15.66 7.25
CA ARG A 160 -7.45 -14.57 6.29
C ARG A 160 -6.17 -13.94 5.73
N LEU A 161 -4.99 -14.34 6.21
CA LEU A 161 -3.72 -13.81 5.72
C LEU A 161 -3.39 -14.50 4.40
N LEU A 162 -3.56 -13.75 3.30
CA LEU A 162 -3.39 -14.22 1.93
C LEU A 162 -2.00 -13.83 1.43
N CYS A 163 -1.07 -14.78 1.49
CA CYS A 163 0.32 -14.57 1.08
C CYS A 163 0.54 -15.02 -0.38
N LEU A 164 1.71 -14.68 -0.93
CA LEU A 164 2.12 -15.03 -2.29
C LEU A 164 3.65 -15.10 -2.42
N ASN A 165 4.14 -15.44 -3.62
CA ASN A 165 5.53 -15.27 -4.02
C ASN A 165 5.82 -13.84 -4.51
N GLU A 166 6.50 -13.02 -3.71
CA GLU A 166 6.69 -11.60 -4.01
C GLU A 166 7.57 -11.37 -5.24
N SER A 167 8.62 -12.17 -5.42
CA SER A 167 9.54 -12.00 -6.55
C SER A 167 8.83 -12.23 -7.88
N THR A 168 7.93 -13.22 -7.94
CA THR A 168 7.12 -13.53 -9.12
C THR A 168 6.10 -12.45 -9.39
N ALA A 169 5.40 -11.95 -8.37
CA ALA A 169 4.46 -10.83 -8.55
C ALA A 169 5.16 -9.54 -9.01
N LYS A 170 6.32 -9.19 -8.42
CA LYS A 170 7.14 -8.05 -8.85
C LYS A 170 7.63 -8.22 -10.29
N SER A 171 8.01 -9.43 -10.67
CA SER A 171 8.40 -9.77 -12.04
C SER A 171 7.26 -9.54 -13.03
N TYR A 172 6.05 -10.06 -12.76
CA TYR A 172 4.89 -9.78 -13.61
C TYR A 172 4.52 -8.29 -13.67
N ALA A 173 4.49 -7.61 -12.52
CA ALA A 173 4.19 -6.19 -12.43
C ALA A 173 5.15 -5.32 -13.25
N ALA A 174 6.40 -5.75 -13.42
CA ALA A 174 7.40 -5.05 -14.23
C ALA A 174 7.09 -5.01 -15.74
N ASN A 175 6.06 -5.73 -16.21
CA ASN A 175 5.54 -5.56 -17.57
C ASN A 175 4.78 -4.22 -17.75
N ALA A 176 4.29 -3.60 -16.66
CA ALA A 176 3.57 -2.33 -16.73
C ALA A 176 4.52 -1.15 -17.04
N PRO A 177 4.01 -0.04 -17.62
CA PRO A 177 4.83 1.12 -17.97
C PRO A 177 5.61 1.75 -16.80
N ALA A 178 5.04 1.68 -15.60
CA ALA A 178 5.68 2.04 -14.34
C ALA A 178 4.95 1.35 -13.18
N VAL A 179 5.59 1.30 -12.01
CA VAL A 179 5.06 0.66 -10.81
C VAL A 179 5.35 1.55 -9.60
N ASP A 180 4.32 2.21 -9.07
CA ASP A 180 4.42 2.87 -7.76
C ASP A 180 3.93 1.96 -6.62
N MET A 181 2.93 1.11 -6.89
CA MET A 181 2.45 0.10 -5.96
C MET A 181 1.86 -1.11 -6.69
N ILE A 182 2.08 -2.30 -6.14
CA ILE A 182 1.52 -3.56 -6.62
C ILE A 182 0.31 -3.95 -5.78
N VAL A 183 -0.76 -4.43 -6.42
CA VAL A 183 -1.91 -5.05 -5.76
C VAL A 183 -2.15 -6.42 -6.38
N ALA A 184 -1.85 -7.49 -5.64
CA ALA A 184 -2.09 -8.85 -6.09
C ALA A 184 -3.51 -9.31 -5.73
N ILE A 185 -4.24 -9.79 -6.73
CA ILE A 185 -5.64 -10.20 -6.58
C ILE A 185 -5.73 -11.72 -6.70
N GLY A 186 -6.15 -12.40 -5.63
CA GLY A 186 -6.38 -13.85 -5.65
C GLY A 186 -7.80 -14.20 -6.11
N ASN A 187 -7.97 -15.19 -6.98
CA ASN A 187 -9.29 -15.68 -7.41
C ASN A 187 -10.00 -16.45 -6.29
N SER A 188 -10.63 -15.72 -5.36
CA SER A 188 -11.37 -16.29 -4.24
C SER A 188 -12.47 -15.33 -3.78
N THR A 189 -13.57 -15.89 -3.28
CA THR A 189 -14.65 -15.17 -2.58
C THR A 189 -14.43 -15.11 -1.07
N LYS A 190 -13.53 -15.94 -0.51
CA LYS A 190 -13.15 -15.91 0.91
C LYS A 190 -12.52 -14.57 1.23
N TYR A 191 -12.89 -14.00 2.38
CA TYR A 191 -12.28 -12.75 2.82
C TYR A 191 -10.81 -12.95 3.18
N GLY A 192 -9.95 -12.09 2.65
CA GLY A 192 -8.58 -11.96 3.10
C GLY A 192 -7.72 -11.10 2.21
N GLY A 193 -6.48 -10.95 2.66
CA GLY A 193 -5.50 -10.03 2.13
C GLY A 193 -4.38 -9.82 3.14
N ALA A 194 -3.36 -9.08 2.72
CA ALA A 194 -2.18 -8.81 3.52
C ALA A 194 -1.50 -7.51 3.06
N GLY A 195 -0.89 -6.81 4.01
CA GLY A 195 -0.06 -5.64 3.78
C GLY A 195 1.41 -6.00 3.76
N TYR A 196 2.12 -5.49 2.76
CA TYR A 196 3.57 -5.61 2.61
C TYR A 196 4.17 -4.21 2.45
N SER A 197 5.48 -4.08 2.63
CA SER A 197 6.18 -2.79 2.52
C SER A 197 6.01 -2.04 1.19
N SER A 198 5.65 -2.73 0.10
CA SER A 198 5.51 -2.15 -1.26
C SER A 198 4.36 -2.78 -2.07
N MET A 199 3.52 -3.58 -1.44
CA MET A 199 2.49 -4.36 -2.12
C MET A 199 1.33 -4.67 -1.17
N ALA A 200 0.16 -4.89 -1.73
CA ALA A 200 -0.98 -5.44 -1.00
C ALA A 200 -1.49 -6.71 -1.68
N THR A 201 -2.15 -7.58 -0.92
CA THR A 201 -3.00 -8.64 -1.48
C THR A 201 -4.45 -8.44 -1.09
N ALA A 202 -5.34 -8.90 -1.97
CA ALA A 202 -6.78 -8.93 -1.70
C ALA A 202 -7.45 -10.09 -2.43
N SER A 203 -8.46 -10.69 -1.81
CA SER A 203 -9.35 -11.62 -2.52
C SER A 203 -10.21 -10.88 -3.55
N GLY A 204 -10.18 -11.33 -4.81
CA GLY A 204 -10.87 -10.70 -5.93
C GLY A 204 -12.39 -10.69 -5.77
N GLY A 205 -12.99 -11.85 -5.52
CA GLY A 205 -14.44 -12.02 -5.40
C GLY A 205 -15.03 -11.63 -4.05
N ASN A 206 -14.26 -10.93 -3.20
CA ASN A 206 -14.73 -10.44 -1.91
C ASN A 206 -14.80 -8.90 -1.90
N ALA A 207 -15.97 -8.33 -1.60
CA ALA A 207 -16.14 -6.87 -1.64
C ALA A 207 -15.36 -6.15 -0.52
N GLN A 208 -15.25 -6.75 0.66
CA GLN A 208 -14.63 -6.10 1.83
C GLN A 208 -13.10 -6.02 1.72
N SER A 209 -12.45 -6.93 1.00
CA SER A 209 -10.99 -6.94 0.84
C SER A 209 -10.44 -5.70 0.11
N GLY A 210 -11.28 -4.96 -0.63
CA GLY A 210 -10.87 -3.71 -1.29
C GLY A 210 -10.47 -2.60 -0.32
N GLN A 211 -10.94 -2.65 0.93
CA GLN A 211 -10.55 -1.67 1.96
C GLN A 211 -9.09 -1.84 2.41
N ILE A 212 -8.51 -3.03 2.25
CA ILE A 212 -7.09 -3.29 2.54
C ILE A 212 -6.23 -2.36 1.71
N VAL A 213 -6.47 -2.31 0.39
CA VAL A 213 -5.69 -1.45 -0.53
C VAL A 213 -5.76 0.04 -0.16
N GLN A 214 -6.89 0.50 0.40
CA GLN A 214 -7.03 1.89 0.83
C GLN A 214 -6.06 2.25 1.97
N HIS A 215 -5.88 1.31 2.92
CA HIS A 215 -4.96 1.43 4.05
C HIS A 215 -3.50 1.40 3.56
N GLU A 216 -3.16 0.41 2.73
CA GLU A 216 -1.79 0.19 2.24
C GLU A 216 -1.24 1.35 1.42
N LEU A 217 -2.10 2.02 0.63
CA LEU A 217 -1.72 3.24 -0.07
C LEU A 217 -1.36 4.38 0.90
N GLY A 218 -1.89 4.37 2.13
CA GLY A 218 -1.49 5.28 3.21
C GLY A 218 0.00 5.17 3.54
N HIS A 219 0.54 3.97 3.58
CA HIS A 219 1.97 3.72 3.74
C HIS A 219 2.74 4.13 2.49
N SER A 220 2.37 3.57 1.32
CA SER A 220 3.11 3.72 0.07
C SER A 220 3.21 5.18 -0.40
N ILE A 221 2.10 5.93 -0.37
CA ILE A 221 2.05 7.33 -0.82
C ILE A 221 2.42 8.28 0.32
N GLY A 222 1.79 8.08 1.47
CA GLY A 222 1.81 9.04 2.58
C GLY A 222 3.03 8.92 3.48
N GLY A 223 3.69 7.76 3.51
CA GLY A 223 4.63 7.42 4.57
C GLY A 223 3.98 7.45 5.94
N LEU A 224 2.67 7.16 5.99
CA LEU A 224 1.92 7.09 7.24
C LEU A 224 2.37 5.84 8.02
N ALA A 225 2.37 5.95 9.33
CA ALA A 225 2.55 4.84 10.25
C ALA A 225 1.21 4.22 10.61
N ASP A 226 1.25 2.97 11.07
CA ASP A 226 0.13 2.34 11.74
C ASP A 226 -0.29 3.11 12.99
N GLU A 227 -1.59 3.24 13.19
CA GLU A 227 -2.18 3.88 14.37
C GLU A 227 -2.80 2.87 15.34
N TYR A 228 -2.73 1.57 15.04
CA TYR A 228 -3.02 0.51 16.02
C TYR A 228 -1.81 0.27 16.94
N ASP A 229 -2.07 -0.33 18.11
CA ASP A 229 -1.21 -0.27 19.29
C ASP A 229 -0.73 -1.65 19.78
N THR A 230 -0.84 -2.66 18.92
CA THR A 230 -0.40 -4.03 19.17
C THR A 230 0.64 -4.46 18.13
N PRO A 231 1.56 -5.40 18.45
CA PRO A 231 1.59 -6.23 19.66
C PRO A 231 2.48 -5.72 20.80
N TYR A 232 3.18 -4.59 20.66
CA TYR A 232 4.20 -4.18 21.63
C TYR A 232 3.68 -3.32 22.78
N ASN A 233 4.43 -3.30 23.88
CA ASN A 233 4.01 -2.63 25.10
C ASN A 233 4.33 -1.13 25.11
N ARG A 234 5.61 -0.74 25.11
CA ARG A 234 6.02 0.67 25.24
C ARG A 234 7.10 1.05 24.24
N TYR A 235 6.87 2.16 23.54
CA TYR A 235 7.84 2.76 22.64
C TYR A 235 8.86 3.61 23.42
N SER A 236 10.15 3.41 23.13
CA SER A 236 11.26 4.16 23.72
C SER A 236 12.27 4.72 22.70
N GLY A 237 12.11 4.39 21.41
CA GLY A 237 12.94 4.85 20.29
C GLY A 237 12.74 6.32 19.96
N ALA A 238 13.51 6.92 19.04
CA ALA A 238 13.48 8.35 18.71
C ALA A 238 12.12 8.86 18.17
N GLU A 239 11.93 10.17 18.03
CA GLU A 239 10.71 10.71 17.41
C GLU A 239 10.54 10.14 15.98
N PRO A 240 9.43 9.47 15.65
CA PRO A 240 9.26 8.89 14.32
C PRO A 240 9.19 9.97 13.22
N SER A 241 9.70 9.65 12.03
CA SER A 241 9.56 10.50 10.85
C SER A 241 8.13 10.52 10.31
N ALA A 242 7.38 9.43 10.47
CA ALA A 242 5.98 9.31 10.06
C ALA A 242 5.13 10.47 10.62
N PRO A 243 4.29 11.11 9.80
CA PRO A 243 3.65 12.37 10.17
C PRO A 243 2.45 12.20 11.11
N ASN A 244 1.87 11.01 11.18
CA ASN A 244 0.66 10.69 11.96
C ASN A 244 0.95 9.97 13.29
N VAL A 245 2.20 9.91 13.73
CA VAL A 245 2.56 9.44 15.07
C VAL A 245 3.63 10.33 15.71
N THR A 246 3.66 10.38 17.04
CA THR A 246 4.62 11.19 17.81
C THR A 246 4.86 10.62 19.20
N ARG A 247 6.03 10.86 19.80
CA ARG A 247 6.31 10.57 21.22
C ARG A 247 5.81 11.67 22.16
N TYR A 248 5.36 12.79 21.60
CA TYR A 248 5.02 13.97 22.38
C TYR A 248 3.54 13.96 22.81
N THR A 249 3.31 14.25 24.08
CA THR A 249 1.95 14.54 24.59
C THR A 249 1.39 15.80 23.94
N ALA A 250 0.08 16.04 24.04
CA ALA A 250 -0.55 17.25 23.50
C ALA A 250 0.12 18.56 24.00
N SER A 251 0.48 18.63 25.29
CA SER A 251 1.21 19.78 25.86
C SER A 251 2.62 19.95 25.25
N GLN A 252 3.31 18.84 24.99
CA GLN A 252 4.62 18.85 24.35
C GLN A 252 4.53 19.24 22.87
N LEU A 253 3.50 18.80 22.14
CA LEU A 253 3.24 19.25 20.77
C LEU A 253 3.07 20.77 20.71
N THR A 254 2.25 21.34 21.59
CA THR A 254 2.01 22.79 21.68
C THR A 254 3.26 23.57 22.00
N SER A 255 4.01 23.18 23.04
CA SER A 255 5.22 23.89 23.46
C SER A 255 6.33 23.82 22.42
N ARG A 256 6.44 22.70 21.68
CA ARG A 256 7.44 22.50 20.61
C ARG A 256 7.00 23.02 19.25
N LYS A 257 5.71 23.34 19.08
CA LYS A 257 5.10 23.72 17.79
C LYS A 257 5.44 22.73 16.66
N THR A 258 5.26 21.44 16.93
CA THR A 258 5.62 20.35 16.00
C THR A 258 4.44 19.47 15.63
N LYS A 259 4.60 18.66 14.56
CA LYS A 259 3.58 17.75 14.02
C LYS A 259 2.24 18.48 13.82
N TRP A 260 1.19 18.06 14.50
CA TRP A 260 -0.17 18.59 14.35
C TRP A 260 -0.59 19.56 15.47
N TYR A 261 0.35 20.21 16.15
CA TYR A 261 0.05 21.10 17.28
C TYR A 261 -1.04 22.15 16.96
N GLY A 262 -1.03 22.71 15.75
CA GLY A 262 -1.99 23.74 15.32
C GLY A 262 -3.40 23.23 15.06
N LEU A 263 -3.59 21.91 15.09
CA LEU A 263 -4.86 21.24 14.83
C LEU A 263 -5.49 20.65 16.10
N LEU A 264 -4.81 20.71 17.25
CA LEU A 264 -5.34 20.19 18.51
C LEU A 264 -6.72 20.80 18.84
N GLY A 265 -7.69 19.95 19.15
CA GLY A 265 -9.08 20.32 19.44
C GLY A 265 -9.98 20.47 18.22
N GLN A 266 -9.47 20.35 17.00
CA GLN A 266 -10.29 20.43 15.78
C GLN A 266 -10.98 19.08 15.49
N SER A 267 -12.18 19.13 14.92
CA SER A 267 -12.87 17.94 14.40
C SER A 267 -12.08 17.31 13.25
N THR A 268 -12.22 16.00 13.06
CA THR A 268 -11.52 15.24 12.03
C THR A 268 -12.47 14.29 11.27
N PRO A 269 -12.24 13.97 9.98
CA PRO A 269 -13.19 13.22 9.15
C PRO A 269 -13.56 11.82 9.67
N ASP A 270 -12.72 11.20 10.48
CA ASP A 270 -12.97 9.92 11.17
C ASP A 270 -14.06 10.01 12.26
N GLY A 271 -14.59 11.21 12.50
CA GLY A 271 -15.66 11.49 13.47
C GLY A 271 -15.15 11.87 14.86
N GLY A 272 -13.83 11.90 15.05
CA GLY A 272 -13.18 12.27 16.30
C GLY A 272 -12.77 13.74 16.39
N VAL A 273 -11.87 14.00 17.33
CA VAL A 273 -11.20 15.28 17.54
C VAL A 273 -9.69 15.04 17.49
N ILE A 274 -8.94 16.01 16.95
CA ILE A 274 -7.48 15.94 16.92
C ILE A 274 -6.92 16.16 18.33
N GLY A 275 -6.13 15.21 18.80
CA GLY A 275 -5.49 15.20 20.11
C GLY A 275 -4.13 14.50 20.06
N ALA A 276 -3.72 13.92 21.18
CA ALA A 276 -2.57 13.02 21.25
C ALA A 276 -3.02 11.80 22.05
N TYR A 277 -3.55 10.80 21.34
CA TYR A 277 -4.13 9.60 21.94
C TYR A 277 -3.06 8.54 22.07
N GLU A 278 -2.80 8.07 23.29
CA GLU A 278 -1.75 7.08 23.54
C GLU A 278 -2.11 5.74 22.87
N GLY A 279 -1.10 5.08 22.30
CA GLY A 279 -1.25 3.83 21.55
C GLY A 279 -1.20 4.09 20.04
N ALA A 280 -0.11 3.68 19.39
CA ALA A 280 0.08 3.81 17.94
C ALA A 280 1.36 3.05 17.55
N TYR A 281 1.67 3.01 16.26
CA TYR A 281 2.94 2.50 15.75
C TYR A 281 3.26 1.10 16.27
N THR A 282 2.23 0.28 16.52
CA THR A 282 2.29 -1.06 17.13
C THR A 282 2.66 -1.13 18.61
N TYR A 283 2.70 0.01 19.32
CA TYR A 283 2.96 0.08 20.76
C TYR A 283 1.79 0.67 21.54
N LYS A 284 1.46 0.04 22.67
CA LYS A 284 0.40 0.47 23.58
C LYS A 284 0.69 1.81 24.30
N TYR A 285 1.95 2.07 24.63
CA TYR A 285 2.34 3.24 25.44
C TYR A 285 3.54 3.99 24.87
N GLY A 286 3.68 5.28 25.23
CA GLY A 286 4.85 6.10 24.91
C GLY A 286 4.90 6.64 23.48
N ILE A 287 3.83 6.45 22.71
CA ILE A 287 3.64 6.99 21.36
C ILE A 287 2.15 7.29 21.15
N TYR A 288 1.87 8.31 20.36
CA TYR A 288 0.55 8.93 20.24
C TYR A 288 0.14 9.07 18.78
N ARG A 289 -1.14 8.82 18.51
CA ARG A 289 -1.83 9.08 17.24
C ARG A 289 -2.70 10.35 17.34
N PRO A 290 -3.06 10.99 16.22
CA PRO A 290 -3.77 12.27 16.22
C PRO A 290 -5.26 12.15 16.55
N SER A 291 -5.90 11.01 16.38
CA SER A 291 -7.34 10.82 16.65
C SER A 291 -7.62 9.46 17.28
N GLU A 292 -8.83 9.27 17.83
CA GLU A 292 -9.18 7.98 18.46
C GLU A 292 -9.14 6.82 17.47
N ASN A 293 -9.53 7.06 16.22
CA ASN A 293 -9.54 6.09 15.14
C ASN A 293 -9.19 6.73 13.79
N SER A 294 -8.87 5.94 12.78
CA SER A 294 -8.67 6.38 11.40
C SER A 294 -8.51 5.16 10.51
N LEU A 295 -8.44 5.36 9.19
CA LEU A 295 -8.08 4.29 8.26
C LEU A 295 -6.75 3.61 8.62
N MET A 296 -5.78 4.35 9.19
CA MET A 296 -4.48 3.80 9.61
C MET A 296 -4.56 3.00 10.92
N ARG A 297 -5.72 2.96 11.57
CA ARG A 297 -5.96 2.15 12.79
C ARG A 297 -6.95 1.02 12.55
N SER A 298 -7.97 1.24 11.74
CA SER A 298 -9.01 0.25 11.45
C SER A 298 -9.63 0.49 10.08
N LEU A 299 -9.95 -0.59 9.37
CA LEU A 299 -10.67 -0.51 8.10
C LEU A 299 -12.09 0.06 8.29
N GLY A 300 -12.68 0.56 7.20
CA GLY A 300 -14.02 1.15 7.21
C GLY A 300 -14.09 2.55 7.84
N LYS A 301 -12.95 3.14 8.21
CA LYS A 301 -12.83 4.54 8.64
C LYS A 301 -12.19 5.38 7.52
N PRO A 302 -12.55 6.66 7.39
CA PRO A 302 -11.76 7.58 6.58
C PRO A 302 -10.42 7.88 7.28
N PHE A 303 -9.49 8.50 6.56
CA PHE A 303 -8.32 9.09 7.19
C PHE A 303 -8.73 10.16 8.21
N ASN A 304 -7.94 10.29 9.27
CA ASN A 304 -7.97 11.51 10.08
C ASN A 304 -7.39 12.70 9.30
N THR A 305 -7.56 13.92 9.82
CA THR A 305 -7.09 15.15 9.18
C THR A 305 -5.60 15.11 8.80
N ILE A 306 -4.76 14.46 9.61
CA ILE A 306 -3.32 14.39 9.36
C ILE A 306 -3.03 13.47 8.17
N GLY A 307 -3.57 12.25 8.19
CA GLY A 307 -3.46 11.31 7.09
C GLY A 307 -4.01 11.89 5.80
N LEU A 308 -5.21 12.47 5.83
CA LEU A 308 -5.85 13.07 4.65
C LEU A 308 -5.01 14.21 4.06
N THR A 309 -4.47 15.09 4.89
CA THR A 309 -3.64 16.22 4.46
C THR A 309 -2.36 15.73 3.80
N VAL A 310 -1.65 14.79 4.44
CA VAL A 310 -0.39 14.25 3.91
C VAL A 310 -0.63 13.52 2.60
N MET A 311 -1.65 12.66 2.54
CA MET A 311 -1.99 11.92 1.32
C MET A 311 -2.32 12.87 0.18
N THR A 312 -3.10 13.92 0.45
CA THR A 312 -3.42 14.96 -0.54
C THR A 312 -2.16 15.66 -1.04
N GLN A 313 -1.27 16.08 -0.14
CA GLN A 313 -0.01 16.74 -0.50
C GLN A 313 0.90 15.84 -1.34
N LYS A 314 1.00 14.54 -1.01
CA LYS A 314 1.84 13.58 -1.71
C LYS A 314 1.31 13.26 -3.11
N LEU A 315 -0.01 13.10 -3.25
CA LEU A 315 -0.65 12.97 -4.55
C LEU A 315 -0.40 14.22 -5.41
N LEU A 316 -0.59 15.41 -4.85
CA LEU A 316 -0.31 16.69 -5.52
C LEU A 316 1.16 16.88 -5.91
N ALA A 317 2.09 16.44 -5.07
CA ALA A 317 3.53 16.60 -5.32
C ALA A 317 4.05 15.76 -6.50
N LYS A 318 3.38 14.64 -6.82
CA LYS A 318 3.72 13.82 -7.99
C LYS A 318 3.21 14.43 -9.30
N ILE A 319 2.32 15.42 -9.23
CA ILE A 319 1.66 16.01 -10.40
C ILE A 319 2.38 17.29 -10.83
N ASN A 320 2.78 17.38 -12.09
CA ASN A 320 3.13 18.66 -12.70
C ASN A 320 1.87 19.48 -13.03
N LEU A 321 1.47 20.37 -12.12
CA LEU A 321 0.28 21.23 -12.28
C LEU A 321 0.37 22.23 -13.45
N ASN A 322 1.55 22.39 -14.07
CA ASN A 322 1.75 23.26 -15.22
C ASN A 322 1.66 22.52 -16.56
N ALA A 323 1.48 21.20 -16.55
CA ALA A 323 1.29 20.43 -17.77
C ALA A 323 -0.13 20.64 -18.33
N PRO A 324 -0.29 20.93 -19.63
CA PRO A 324 -1.62 21.04 -20.23
C PRO A 324 -2.37 19.69 -20.09
N PRO A 325 -3.70 19.70 -19.86
CA PRO A 325 -4.47 18.46 -19.73
C PRO A 325 -4.37 17.63 -21.02
N THR A 326 -3.79 16.44 -20.92
CA THR A 326 -3.76 15.46 -22.01
C THR A 326 -5.08 14.72 -22.05
N PHE A 327 -5.98 15.14 -22.95
CA PHE A 327 -7.16 14.35 -23.29
C PHE A 327 -6.73 13.30 -24.31
N VAL A 328 -6.67 12.03 -23.89
CA VAL A 328 -6.58 10.92 -24.83
C VAL A 328 -8.00 10.64 -25.30
N THR A 329 -8.35 11.17 -26.48
CA THR A 329 -9.56 10.75 -27.19
C THR A 329 -9.33 9.31 -27.64
N SER A 330 -10.09 8.37 -27.09
CA SER A 330 -10.23 7.04 -27.69
C SER A 330 -10.68 7.23 -29.13
N GLN A 331 -9.83 6.89 -30.10
CA GLN A 331 -10.27 6.82 -31.49
C GLN A 331 -11.32 5.71 -31.60
N GLU A 332 -12.52 6.12 -31.99
CA GLU A 332 -13.53 5.22 -32.55
C GLU A 332 -12.92 4.50 -33.75
N THR A 333 -12.81 3.18 -33.67
CA THR A 333 -12.69 2.33 -34.85
C THR A 333 -14.03 2.36 -35.59
N GLY A 334 -14.08 3.07 -36.71
CA GLY A 334 -15.20 3.04 -37.65
C GLY A 334 -14.70 3.18 -39.08
N GLY A 335 -14.78 2.09 -39.85
CA GLY A 335 -14.44 2.03 -41.29
C GLY A 335 -13.86 0.70 -41.68
#